data_AF-A0A965MQA7-F1
#
_entry.id   AF-A0A965MQA7-F1
#
_cell.length_a   1.000
_cell.length_b   1.000
_cell.length_c   1.000
_cell.angle_alpha   90.00
_cell.angle_beta   90.00
_cell.angle_gamma   90.00
#
_symmetry.space_group_name_H-M   'P 1'
#
loop_
_entity.id
_entity.type
_entity.pdbx_description
1 polymer ?
#
loop_
_entity_poly.entity_id
_entity_poly.type
_entity_poly.pdbx_seq_one_letter_code
_entity_poly.pdbx_strand_id
1 'polypeptide(L)'
;MGGYASGKYALGICDQCGQQFMLNSLKKTWDGFKVCYECYEPKHPQLEPLRAVSDPEALKEPRPEKYEIFVVYVGIPGDSTFEAIGMQPAPVSQPVIGYGYIGEVTINIS
;
A
#
# COMPACT_ATOMS: atom_id res chain seq x y z
N MET A 1 -27.48 31.47 -18.94
CA MET A 1 -27.00 30.47 -19.93
C MET A 1 -27.98 30.49 -21.10
N GLY A 2 -27.52 30.93 -22.29
CA GLY A 2 -28.34 30.89 -23.50
C GLY A 2 -28.61 29.44 -23.91
N GLY A 3 -29.87 29.12 -24.23
CA GLY A 3 -30.25 27.77 -24.62
C GLY A 3 -29.64 27.35 -25.95
N TYR A 4 -29.31 26.07 -26.08
CA TYR A 4 -28.93 25.46 -27.36
C TYR A 4 -30.17 25.36 -28.27
N ALA A 5 -29.96 25.39 -29.59
CA ALA A 5 -31.05 25.22 -30.55
C ALA A 5 -31.73 23.85 -30.35
N SER A 6 -33.06 23.82 -30.38
CA SER A 6 -33.87 22.62 -30.06
C SER A 6 -33.68 21.44 -31.02
N GLY A 7 -33.00 21.62 -32.17
CA GLY A 7 -32.67 20.53 -33.08
C GLY A 7 -33.88 19.74 -33.62
N LYS A 8 -35.08 20.32 -33.62
CA LYS A 8 -36.36 19.65 -33.99
C LYS A 8 -36.30 18.93 -35.35
N TYR A 9 -35.59 19.52 -36.31
CA TYR A 9 -35.41 18.96 -37.66
C TYR A 9 -33.94 18.63 -37.96
N ALA A 10 -33.09 18.57 -36.93
CA ALA A 10 -31.70 18.19 -37.11
C ALA A 10 -31.64 16.71 -37.52
N LEU A 11 -30.88 16.42 -38.56
CA LEU A 11 -30.61 15.07 -39.01
C LEU A 11 -29.26 14.63 -38.43
N GLY A 12 -29.19 13.36 -38.01
CA GLY A 12 -27.99 12.70 -37.57
C GLY A 12 -27.76 11.42 -38.38
N ILE A 13 -26.51 10.99 -38.45
CA ILE A 13 -26.14 9.73 -39.10
C ILE A 13 -25.94 8.69 -37.98
N CYS A 14 -26.44 7.47 -38.19
CA CYS A 14 -26.16 6.35 -37.31
C CYS A 14 -24.72 5.87 -37.53
N ASP A 15 -23.92 5.80 -36.47
CA ASP A 15 -22.50 5.40 -36.56
C ASP A 15 -22.32 3.92 -36.98
N GLN A 16 -23.36 3.09 -36.87
CA GLN A 16 -23.28 1.64 -37.13
C GLN A 16 -23.82 1.24 -38.51
N CYS A 17 -24.95 1.81 -38.95
CA CYS A 17 -25.55 1.50 -40.26
C CYS A 17 -25.36 2.60 -41.32
N GLY A 18 -24.85 3.77 -40.94
CA GLY A 18 -24.58 4.89 -41.86
C GLY A 18 -25.83 5.57 -42.44
N GLN A 19 -27.03 5.19 -42.01
CA GLN A 19 -28.29 5.79 -42.47
C GLN A 19 -28.61 7.08 -41.72
N GLN A 20 -29.42 7.94 -42.35
CA GLN A 20 -29.83 9.22 -41.80
C GLN A 20 -31.14 9.11 -41.02
N PHE A 21 -31.14 9.60 -39.79
CA PHE A 21 -32.29 9.64 -38.89
C PHE A 21 -32.45 11.03 -38.28
N MET A 22 -33.58 11.28 -37.60
CA MET A 22 -33.69 12.49 -36.78
C MET A 22 -32.70 12.42 -35.61
N LEU A 23 -31.99 13.52 -35.34
CA LEU A 23 -31.00 13.58 -34.28
C LEU A 23 -31.59 13.22 -32.91
N ASN A 24 -32.87 13.56 -32.70
CA ASN A 24 -33.62 13.26 -31.49
C ASN A 24 -34.03 11.79 -31.36
N SER A 25 -34.02 11.01 -32.44
CA SER A 25 -34.33 9.57 -32.39
C SER A 25 -33.09 8.68 -32.18
N LEU A 26 -31.89 9.21 -32.38
CA LEU A 26 -30.64 8.48 -32.13
C LEU A 26 -30.40 8.33 -30.63
N LYS A 27 -29.97 7.13 -30.22
CA LYS A 27 -29.62 6.81 -28.83
C LYS A 27 -28.11 6.68 -28.70
N LYS A 28 -27.57 7.05 -27.54
CA LYS A 28 -26.16 6.85 -27.23
C LYS A 28 -25.96 5.45 -26.64
N THR A 29 -25.10 4.63 -27.23
CA THR A 29 -24.72 3.31 -26.70
C THR A 29 -23.70 3.43 -25.58
N TRP A 30 -23.45 2.31 -24.90
CA TRP A 30 -22.49 2.21 -23.81
C TRP A 30 -21.04 2.49 -24.26
N ASP A 31 -20.72 2.23 -25.52
CA ASP A 31 -19.44 2.59 -26.17
C ASP A 31 -19.31 4.07 -26.53
N GLY A 32 -20.40 4.83 -26.42
CA GLY A 32 -20.41 6.27 -26.70
C GLY A 32 -20.81 6.67 -28.12
N PHE A 33 -21.10 5.72 -29.01
CA PHE A 33 -21.63 5.97 -30.36
C PHE A 33 -23.10 6.39 -30.34
N LYS A 34 -23.55 7.10 -31.37
CA LYS A 34 -24.97 7.42 -31.60
C LYS A 34 -25.54 6.49 -32.67
N VAL A 35 -26.51 5.67 -32.27
CA VAL A 35 -27.09 4.63 -33.12
C VAL A 35 -28.60 4.75 -33.22
N CYS A 36 -29.17 4.20 -34.30
CA CYS A 36 -30.60 4.04 -34.45
C CYS A 36 -31.14 2.95 -33.50
N TYR A 37 -32.47 2.91 -33.33
CA TYR A 37 -33.11 1.94 -32.44
C TYR A 37 -32.81 0.48 -32.80
N GLU A 38 -32.71 0.17 -34.09
CA GLU A 38 -32.46 -1.19 -34.59
C GLU A 38 -31.03 -1.66 -34.31
N CYS A 39 -30.06 -0.74 -34.32
CA CYS A 39 -28.66 -1.03 -34.01
C CYS A 39 -28.33 -0.83 -32.52
N TYR A 40 -29.31 -0.53 -31.68
CA TYR A 40 -29.06 -0.28 -30.26
C TYR A 40 -28.77 -1.60 -29.52
N GLU A 41 -27.52 -1.76 -29.09
CA GLU A 41 -27.11 -2.89 -28.26
C GLU A 41 -27.12 -2.51 -26.77
N PRO A 42 -27.86 -3.24 -25.92
CA PRO A 42 -27.83 -3.02 -24.48
C PRO A 42 -26.48 -3.43 -23.91
N LYS A 43 -26.01 -2.69 -22.90
CA LYS A 43 -24.78 -3.02 -22.18
C LYS A 43 -24.89 -4.40 -21.55
N HIS A 44 -23.88 -5.24 -21.75
CA HIS A 44 -23.84 -6.56 -21.15
C HIS A 44 -23.67 -6.46 -19.62
N PRO A 45 -24.43 -7.21 -18.80
CA PRO A 45 -24.44 -7.04 -17.34
C PRO A 45 -23.06 -7.17 -16.67
N GLN A 46 -22.14 -7.97 -17.21
CA GLN A 46 -20.79 -8.15 -16.67
C GLN A 46 -19.83 -6.98 -16.98
N LEU A 47 -20.21 -6.01 -17.80
CA LEU A 47 -19.46 -4.76 -17.99
C LEU A 47 -19.84 -3.68 -16.96
N GLU A 48 -20.84 -3.94 -16.12
CA GLU A 48 -21.15 -3.12 -14.96
C GLU A 48 -20.42 -3.72 -13.76
N PRO A 49 -19.40 -3.05 -13.20
CA PRO A 49 -18.82 -3.53 -11.96
C PRO A 49 -19.93 -3.51 -10.92
N LEU A 50 -20.26 -4.70 -10.38
CA LEU A 50 -21.11 -4.77 -9.21
C LEU A 50 -20.46 -3.91 -8.13
N ARG A 51 -21.26 -3.09 -7.46
CA ARG A 51 -20.77 -2.35 -6.30
C ARG A 51 -20.27 -3.39 -5.30
N ALA A 52 -18.97 -3.40 -5.04
CA ALA A 52 -18.41 -4.19 -3.95
C ALA A 52 -19.04 -3.66 -2.67
N VAL A 53 -19.96 -4.45 -2.09
CA VAL A 53 -20.44 -4.20 -0.74
C VAL A 53 -19.25 -4.50 0.17
N SER A 54 -18.69 -3.47 0.80
CA SER A 54 -17.68 -3.69 1.82
C SER A 54 -18.38 -4.35 3.01
N ASP A 55 -18.16 -5.65 3.19
CA ASP A 55 -18.58 -6.29 4.43
C ASP A 55 -17.81 -5.63 5.58
N PRO A 56 -18.49 -5.26 6.68
CA PRO A 56 -17.82 -4.78 7.88
C PRO A 56 -17.17 -5.97 8.58
N GLU A 57 -16.06 -6.45 8.01
CA GLU A 57 -15.28 -7.56 8.56
C GLU A 57 -14.46 -7.12 9.78
N ALA A 58 -14.26 -5.80 9.94
CA ALA A 58 -13.53 -5.23 11.07
C ALA A 58 -14.41 -5.18 12.34
N LEU A 59 -13.89 -5.75 13.43
CA LEU A 59 -14.49 -5.62 14.75
C LEU A 59 -14.51 -4.13 15.16
N LYS A 60 -15.61 -3.65 15.74
CA LYS A 60 -15.64 -2.32 16.37
C LYS A 60 -14.72 -2.33 17.58
N GLU A 61 -13.71 -1.45 17.57
CA GLU A 61 -12.67 -1.32 18.61
C GLU A 61 -11.85 -2.62 18.82
N PRO A 62 -11.05 -3.04 17.81
CA PRO A 62 -10.14 -4.15 18.02
C PRO A 62 -9.16 -3.75 19.13
N ARG A 63 -8.86 -4.68 20.04
CA ARG A 63 -7.87 -4.46 21.10
C ARG A 63 -6.54 -5.05 20.62
N PRO A 64 -5.70 -4.29 19.90
CA PRO A 64 -4.42 -4.79 19.42
C PRO A 64 -3.56 -5.19 20.61
N GLU A 65 -2.79 -6.25 20.42
CA GLU A 65 -1.81 -6.68 21.40
C GLU A 65 -0.76 -5.58 21.58
N LYS A 66 -0.44 -5.27 22.84
CA LYS A 66 0.64 -4.34 23.17
C LYS A 66 1.94 -5.13 23.11
N TYR A 67 2.86 -4.74 22.23
CA TYR A 67 4.22 -5.27 22.25
C TYR A 67 4.97 -4.60 23.41
N GLU A 68 5.36 -5.39 24.41
CA GLU A 68 6.36 -4.96 25.38
C GLU A 68 7.75 -5.26 24.80
N ILE A 69 8.52 -4.22 24.52
CA ILE A 69 9.91 -4.35 24.08
C ILE A 69 10.77 -4.75 25.29
N PHE A 70 11.10 -6.04 25.39
CA PHE A 70 12.08 -6.55 26.35
C PHE A 70 13.47 -6.60 25.69
N VAL A 71 14.38 -5.74 26.14
CA VAL A 71 15.78 -5.73 25.67
C VAL A 71 16.57 -6.73 26.53
N VAL A 72 16.91 -7.88 25.94
CA VAL A 72 17.82 -8.86 26.56
C VAL A 72 19.25 -8.51 26.15
N TYR A 73 20.07 -8.08 27.09
CA TYR A 73 21.50 -7.96 26.86
C TYR A 73 22.13 -9.36 26.85
N VAL A 74 22.67 -9.78 25.70
CA VAL A 74 23.43 -11.01 25.55
C VAL A 74 24.92 -10.65 25.61
N GLY A 75 25.54 -10.82 26.78
CA GLY A 75 26.98 -10.57 26.99
C GLY A 75 27.30 -9.36 27.89
N ILE A 76 28.54 -8.89 27.80
CA ILE A 76 29.03 -7.70 28.50
C ILE A 76 28.55 -6.47 27.71
N PRO A 77 28.06 -5.39 28.36
CA PRO A 77 27.62 -4.19 27.65
C PRO A 77 28.74 -3.62 26.78
N GLY A 78 28.51 -3.57 25.45
CA GLY A 78 29.46 -3.07 24.45
C GLY A 78 30.34 -4.12 23.77
N ASP A 79 30.07 -5.41 23.98
CA ASP A 79 30.83 -6.50 23.35
C ASP A 79 29.90 -7.68 23.04
N SER A 80 28.90 -7.44 22.19
CA SER A 80 28.04 -8.51 21.69
C SER A 80 28.56 -9.05 20.36
N THR A 81 28.52 -10.38 20.18
CA THR A 81 28.90 -11.06 18.92
C THR A 81 28.01 -10.70 17.73
N PHE A 82 27.00 -9.86 17.94
CA PHE A 82 26.05 -9.37 16.96
C PHE A 82 26.33 -7.91 16.55
N GLU A 83 27.30 -7.26 17.20
CA GLU A 83 27.79 -5.97 16.75
C GLU A 83 28.58 -6.14 15.44
N ALA A 84 28.26 -5.30 14.46
CA ALA A 84 28.90 -5.32 13.17
C ALA A 84 29.42 -3.91 12.83
N ILE A 85 30.64 -3.84 12.31
CA ILE A 85 31.18 -2.62 11.71
C ILE A 85 31.02 -2.79 10.20
N GLY A 86 29.91 -2.27 9.67
CA GLY A 86 29.54 -2.49 8.27
C GLY A 86 29.09 -3.92 8.01
N MET A 87 29.77 -4.63 7.11
CA MET A 87 29.46 -6.03 6.74
C MET A 87 30.35 -7.06 7.45
N GLN A 88 31.16 -6.64 8.42
CA GLN A 88 32.04 -7.53 9.19
C GLN A 88 31.63 -7.54 10.67
N PRO A 89 31.71 -8.70 11.36
CA PRO A 89 31.49 -8.76 12.80
C PRO A 89 32.55 -7.91 13.52
N ALA A 90 32.12 -7.17 14.55
CA ALA A 90 33.01 -6.36 15.37
C ALA A 90 34.04 -7.28 16.08
N PRO A 91 35.31 -6.85 16.19
CA PRO A 91 36.31 -7.64 16.90
C PRO A 91 35.98 -7.69 18.39
N VAL A 92 36.02 -8.90 18.97
CA VAL A 92 35.78 -9.13 20.41
C VAL A 92 36.79 -8.31 21.24
N SER A 93 36.31 -7.57 22.24
CA SER A 93 37.20 -6.81 23.13
C SER A 93 38.14 -7.77 23.88
N GLN A 94 39.44 -7.47 23.85
CA GLN A 94 40.41 -8.29 24.58
C GLN A 94 40.25 -8.08 26.09
N PRO A 95 40.28 -9.14 26.91
CA PRO A 95 40.16 -8.99 28.36
C PRO A 95 41.31 -8.12 28.89
N VAL A 96 40.97 -7.12 29.69
CA VAL A 96 41.96 -6.25 30.36
C VAL A 96 42.68 -7.08 31.43
N ILE A 97 43.94 -7.43 31.18
CA ILE A 97 44.79 -8.15 32.15
C ILE A 97 45.57 -7.11 32.96
N GLY A 98 45.23 -6.98 34.25
CA GLY A 98 45.96 -6.16 35.21
C GLY A 98 47.03 -6.97 35.94
N TYR A 99 48.28 -6.50 35.92
CA TYR A 99 49.36 -7.06 36.74
C TYR A 99 49.50 -6.25 38.03
N GLY A 100 49.47 -6.93 39.18
CA GLY A 100 49.73 -6.33 40.49
C GLY A 100 50.94 -6.98 41.15
N TYR A 101 51.90 -6.17 41.60
CA TYR A 101 53.03 -6.63 42.39
C TYR A 101 52.84 -6.19 43.85
N ILE A 102 53.01 -7.10 44.79
CA ILE A 102 53.10 -6.78 46.22
C ILE A 102 54.60 -6.73 46.55
N GLY A 103 55.06 -5.58 47.04
CA GLY A 103 56.47 -5.37 47.41
C GLY A 103 56.91 -6.23 48.61
N GLU A 104 58.22 -6.33 48.84
CA GLU A 104 58.77 -7.14 49.93
C GLU A 104 58.38 -6.61 51.31
N VAL A 105 57.94 -7.52 52.19
CA VAL A 105 57.56 -7.22 53.57
C VAL A 105 58.66 -7.70 54.50
N THR A 106 59.32 -6.77 55.19
CA THR A 106 60.31 -7.10 56.24
C THR A 106 59.60 -7.23 57.58
N ILE A 107 59.62 -8.43 58.17
CA ILE A 107 59.08 -8.68 59.51
C ILE A 107 60.23 -8.58 60.51
N ASN A 108 60.20 -7.56 61.36
CA ASN A 108 61.07 -7.47 62.53
C ASN A 108 60.35 -8.06 63.74
N ILE A 109 60.92 -9.11 64.33
CA ILE A 109 60.46 -9.67 65.60
C ILE A 109 61.51 -9.29 66.65
N SER A 110 61.10 -8.48 67.61
CA SER A 110 61.85 -8.17 68.84
C SER A 110 61.34 -9.02 69.98
#